data_AF-A0A1Q5LJB2-F1
#
_entry.id   AF-A0A1Q5LJB2-F1
#
_cell.length_a   1.000
_cell.length_b   1.000
_cell.length_c   1.000
_cell.angle_alpha   90.00
_cell.angle_beta   90.00
_cell.angle_gamma   90.00
#
_symmetry.space_group_name_H-M   'P 1'
#
loop_
_entity.id
_entity.type
_entity.pdbx_description
1 polymer ?
#
loop_
_entity_poly.entity_id
_entity_poly.type
_entity_poly.pdbx_seq_one_letter_code
_entity_poly.pdbx_strand_id
1 'polypeptide(L)'
;MATMSPLSRARSAEPYEGERSAGELLSRVTSDLQVLFRQEVELAKAEVKEEGTKAGKAAGMYGGAGFAGYMVLLFLSLAAMFGLANVMDDGWAALIIAALWAVAAAVLYQKGRAKMRTVSPKPEHTVQTLKEDAEWARHPTK
;
A
#
# COMPACT_ATOMS: atom_id res chain seq x y z
N MET A 1 37.37 -70.18 -47.96
CA MET A 1 36.10 -69.69 -48.52
C MET A 1 35.49 -68.77 -47.47
N ALA A 2 35.42 -67.46 -47.74
CA ALA A 2 34.59 -66.39 -47.13
C ALA A 2 34.40 -66.33 -45.58
N THR A 3 34.44 -65.21 -44.84
CA THR A 3 34.46 -63.76 -45.09
C THR A 3 34.69 -63.08 -43.74
N MET A 4 35.57 -62.08 -43.65
CA MET A 4 35.58 -61.07 -42.58
C MET A 4 34.49 -60.03 -42.85
N SER A 5 33.69 -59.69 -41.83
CA SER A 5 32.90 -58.44 -41.81
C SER A 5 32.87 -57.88 -40.38
N PRO A 6 33.75 -56.94 -40.02
CA PRO A 6 33.56 -56.12 -38.84
C PRO A 6 32.58 -54.99 -39.20
N LEU A 7 31.38 -55.02 -38.60
CA LEU A 7 30.45 -53.90 -38.66
C LEU A 7 31.05 -52.72 -37.89
N SER A 8 31.56 -51.78 -38.67
CA SER A 8 31.79 -50.38 -38.29
C SER A 8 30.51 -49.81 -37.68
N ARG A 9 30.38 -49.88 -36.36
CA ARG A 9 29.44 -49.04 -35.61
C ARG A 9 30.05 -47.65 -35.60
N ALA A 10 29.76 -46.88 -36.64
CA ALA A 10 29.97 -45.44 -36.63
C ALA A 10 29.31 -44.91 -35.35
N ARG A 11 30.13 -44.57 -34.36
CA ARG A 11 29.75 -43.60 -33.35
C ARG A 11 29.41 -42.36 -34.15
N SER A 12 28.12 -42.09 -34.32
CA SER A 12 27.64 -40.74 -34.55
C SER A 12 28.31 -39.90 -33.47
N ALA A 13 29.28 -39.09 -33.89
CA ALA A 13 29.85 -38.08 -33.05
C ALA A 13 28.69 -37.18 -32.63
N GLU A 14 28.20 -37.38 -31.41
CA GLU A 14 27.51 -36.32 -30.67
C GLU A 14 28.36 -35.06 -30.87
N PRO A 15 27.82 -33.99 -31.48
CA PRO A 15 28.58 -32.75 -31.63
C PRO A 15 29.04 -32.34 -30.24
N TYR A 16 30.37 -32.34 -30.04
CA TYR A 16 30.97 -31.81 -28.83
C TYR A 16 30.46 -30.39 -28.62
N GLU A 17 29.79 -30.16 -27.48
CA GLU A 17 29.44 -28.84 -26.93
C GLU A 17 30.72 -28.07 -26.54
N GLY A 18 31.63 -27.86 -27.50
CA GLY A 18 32.85 -27.09 -27.35
C GLY A 18 32.58 -25.62 -27.64
N GLU A 19 32.71 -24.79 -26.62
CA GLU A 19 32.83 -23.32 -26.67
C GLU A 19 31.54 -22.54 -26.94
N ARG A 20 30.62 -22.57 -25.96
CA ARG A 20 29.67 -21.46 -25.77
C ARG A 20 30.49 -20.17 -25.63
N SER A 21 30.33 -19.24 -26.56
CA SER A 21 31.12 -18.01 -26.56
C SER A 21 30.78 -17.14 -25.34
N ALA A 22 31.71 -16.27 -24.90
CA ALA A 22 31.47 -15.30 -23.83
C ALA A 22 30.23 -14.41 -24.09
N GLY A 23 29.92 -14.15 -25.37
CA GLY A 23 28.72 -13.42 -25.77
C GLY A 23 27.42 -14.19 -25.55
N GLU A 24 27.44 -15.53 -25.69
CA GLU A 24 26.26 -16.37 -25.45
C GLU A 24 25.94 -16.49 -23.95
N LEU A 25 26.98 -16.55 -23.11
CA LEU A 25 26.82 -16.56 -21.65
C LEU A 25 26.30 -15.21 -21.12
N LEU A 26 26.85 -14.09 -21.61
CA LEU A 26 26.38 -12.75 -21.25
C LEU A 26 24.93 -12.50 -21.68
N SER A 27 24.56 -12.98 -22.87
CA SER A 27 23.18 -12.92 -23.37
C SER A 27 22.20 -13.68 -22.47
N ARG A 28 22.57 -14.88 -22.00
CA ARG A 28 21.76 -15.66 -21.05
C ARG A 28 21.62 -14.97 -19.70
N VAL A 29 22.71 -14.47 -19.11
CA VAL A 29 22.66 -13.74 -17.82
C VAL A 29 21.77 -12.50 -17.94
N THR A 30 21.88 -11.75 -19.04
CA THR A 30 21.03 -10.57 -19.28
C THR A 30 19.55 -10.95 -19.42
N SER A 31 19.27 -12.05 -20.13
CA SER A 31 17.93 -12.61 -20.26
C SER A 31 17.37 -13.04 -18.91
N ASP A 32 18.16 -13.74 -18.08
CA ASP A 32 17.76 -14.20 -16.76
C ASP A 32 17.49 -13.03 -15.81
N LEU A 33 18.32 -11.98 -15.84
CA LEU A 33 18.09 -10.74 -15.08
C LEU A 33 16.81 -10.04 -15.52
N GLN A 34 16.51 -10.02 -16.83
CA GLN A 34 15.25 -9.44 -17.33
C GLN A 34 14.03 -10.25 -16.84
N VAL A 35 14.16 -11.57 -16.74
CA VAL A 35 13.13 -12.45 -16.18
C VAL A 35 12.94 -12.17 -14.69
N LEU A 36 14.01 -12.09 -13.90
CA LEU A 36 13.95 -11.77 -12.47
C LEU A 36 13.32 -10.39 -12.22
N PHE A 37 13.72 -9.37 -12.99
CA PHE A 37 13.15 -8.04 -12.86
C PHE A 37 11.63 -8.04 -13.13
N ARG A 38 11.18 -8.76 -14.16
CA ARG A 38 9.74 -8.92 -14.44
C ARG A 38 9.03 -9.63 -13.29
N GLN A 39 9.64 -10.67 -12.71
CA GLN A 39 9.07 -11.39 -11.57
C GLN A 39 8.94 -10.50 -10.33
N GLU A 40 9.96 -9.70 -10.03
CA GLU A 40 9.93 -8.76 -8.88
C GLU A 40 8.82 -7.71 -9.06
N VAL A 41 8.66 -7.21 -10.29
CA VAL A 41 7.56 -6.28 -10.62
C VAL A 41 6.19 -6.97 -10.48
N GLU A 42 6.04 -8.20 -10.95
CA GLU A 42 4.78 -8.95 -10.81
C GLU A 42 4.48 -9.29 -9.34
N LEU A 43 5.50 -9.62 -8.55
CA LEU A 43 5.39 -9.86 -7.11
C LEU A 43 4.96 -8.58 -6.39
N ALA A 44 5.65 -7.46 -6.63
CA ALA A 44 5.31 -6.17 -6.05
C ALA A 44 3.89 -5.74 -6.42
N LYS A 45 3.46 -5.97 -7.68
CA LYS A 45 2.07 -5.74 -8.08
C LYS A 45 1.09 -6.61 -7.30
N ALA A 46 1.40 -7.89 -7.11
CA ALA A 46 0.55 -8.81 -6.36
C ALA A 46 0.43 -8.38 -4.89
N GLU A 47 1.54 -8.04 -4.24
CA GLU A 47 1.57 -7.57 -2.86
C GLU A 47 0.82 -6.24 -2.68
N VAL A 48 1.06 -5.25 -3.56
CA VAL A 48 0.31 -3.98 -3.56
C VAL A 48 -1.19 -4.22 -3.74
N LYS A 49 -1.60 -5.17 -4.59
CA LYS A 49 -3.01 -5.50 -4.79
C LYS A 49 -3.61 -6.16 -3.54
N GLU A 50 -2.89 -7.09 -2.92
CA GLU A 50 -3.33 -7.76 -1.69
C GLU A 50 -3.48 -6.76 -0.55
N GLU A 51 -2.44 -5.96 -0.29
CA GLU A 51 -2.44 -4.91 0.73
C GLU A 51 -3.48 -3.84 0.44
N GLY A 52 -3.64 -3.42 -0.82
CA GLY A 52 -4.69 -2.50 -1.24
C GLY A 52 -6.10 -3.05 -0.97
N THR A 53 -6.31 -4.36 -1.16
CA THR A 53 -7.59 -5.01 -0.85
C THR A 53 -7.84 -5.06 0.66
N LYS A 54 -6.83 -5.41 1.46
CA LYS A 54 -6.92 -5.41 2.93
C LYS A 54 -7.23 -4.00 3.45
N ALA A 55 -6.48 -3.00 3.01
CA ALA A 55 -6.68 -1.60 3.36
C ALA A 55 -8.07 -1.11 2.94
N GLY A 56 -8.53 -1.46 1.74
CA GLY A 56 -9.88 -1.12 1.25
C GLY A 56 -10.99 -1.73 2.10
N LYS A 57 -10.87 -3.00 2.48
CA LYS A 57 -11.82 -3.66 3.40
C LYS A 57 -11.82 -2.98 4.77
N ALA A 58 -10.65 -2.71 5.34
CA ALA A 58 -10.52 -2.04 6.62
C ALA A 58 -11.14 -0.63 6.57
N ALA A 59 -10.84 0.16 5.53
CA ALA A 59 -11.43 1.47 5.32
C ALA A 59 -12.96 1.39 5.20
N GLY A 60 -13.48 0.39 4.48
CA GLY A 60 -14.92 0.12 4.40
C GLY A 60 -15.55 -0.22 5.75
N MET A 61 -14.91 -1.07 6.55
CA MET A 61 -15.37 -1.41 7.90
C MET A 61 -15.36 -0.19 8.84
N TYR A 62 -14.30 0.62 8.82
CA TYR A 62 -14.24 1.86 9.60
C TYR A 62 -15.26 2.89 9.14
N GLY A 63 -15.50 3.00 7.83
CA GLY A 63 -16.57 3.84 7.28
C GLY A 63 -17.94 3.39 7.77
N GLY A 64 -18.23 2.08 7.70
CA GLY A 64 -19.46 1.48 8.21
C GLY A 64 -19.63 1.67 9.71
N ALA A 65 -18.57 1.45 10.50
CA ALA A 65 -18.58 1.66 11.95
C ALA A 65 -18.81 3.14 12.31
N GLY A 66 -18.20 4.07 11.57
CA GLY A 66 -18.42 5.50 11.73
C GLY A 66 -19.88 5.89 11.46
N PHE A 67 -20.47 5.38 10.38
CA PHE A 67 -21.87 5.61 10.06
C PHE A 67 -22.82 5.00 11.11
N ALA A 68 -22.59 3.75 11.51
CA ALA A 68 -23.37 3.09 12.55
C ALA A 68 -23.27 3.82 13.89
N GLY A 69 -22.08 4.26 14.29
CA GLY A 69 -21.87 5.08 15.48
C GLY A 69 -22.60 6.42 15.41
N TYR A 70 -22.59 7.08 14.24
CA TYR A 70 -23.37 8.31 14.02
C TYR A 70 -24.89 8.06 14.17
N MET A 71 -25.42 6.96 13.63
CA MET A 71 -26.83 6.58 13.80
C MET A 71 -27.18 6.32 15.27
N VAL A 72 -26.33 5.63 16.02
CA VAL A 72 -26.52 5.43 17.47
C VAL A 72 -26.59 6.78 18.20
N LEU A 73 -25.66 7.69 17.93
CA LEU A 73 -25.65 9.04 18.54
C LEU A 73 -26.88 9.86 18.17
N LEU A 74 -27.37 9.74 16.93
CA LEU A 74 -28.62 10.38 16.49
C LEU A 74 -29.82 9.86 17.30
N PHE A 75 -29.99 8.54 17.39
CA PHE A 75 -31.11 7.96 18.14
C PHE A 75 -31.01 8.23 19.64
N LEU A 76 -29.80 8.22 20.23
CA LEU A 76 -29.60 8.64 21.62
C LEU A 76 -29.97 10.11 21.83
N SER A 77 -29.66 10.98 20.88
CA SER A 77 -30.02 12.40 20.95
C SER A 77 -31.54 12.58 20.91
N LEU A 78 -32.24 11.85 20.04
CA LEU A 78 -33.70 11.86 19.97
C LEU A 78 -34.32 11.28 21.24
N ALA A 79 -33.80 10.16 21.74
CA ALA A 79 -34.25 9.56 22.98
C ALA A 79 -34.06 10.49 24.18
N ALA A 80 -32.91 11.18 24.25
CA ALA A 80 -32.66 12.19 25.28
C ALA A 80 -33.61 13.38 25.17
N MET A 81 -33.84 13.89 23.95
CA MET A 81 -34.78 14.98 23.70
C MET A 81 -36.21 14.61 24.12
N PHE A 82 -36.71 13.46 23.67
CA PHE A 82 -38.05 12.98 24.04
C PHE A 82 -38.15 12.63 25.52
N GLY A 83 -37.09 12.07 26.11
CA GLY A 83 -37.02 11.84 27.56
C GLY A 83 -37.16 13.14 28.34
N LEU A 84 -36.48 14.20 27.90
CA LEU A 84 -36.55 15.51 28.53
C LEU A 84 -37.92 16.19 28.28
N ALA A 85 -38.51 15.99 27.11
CA ALA A 85 -39.86 16.45 26.78
C ALA A 85 -40.97 15.89 27.70
N ASN A 86 -40.72 14.79 28.43
CA ASN A 86 -41.68 14.31 29.43
C ASN A 86 -41.78 15.23 30.67
N VAL A 87 -40.81 16.12 30.88
CA VAL A 87 -40.75 17.00 32.06
C VAL A 87 -40.64 18.49 31.72
N MET A 88 -40.53 18.85 30.43
CA MET A 88 -40.51 20.23 29.94
C MET A 88 -41.04 20.30 28.50
N ASP A 89 -41.29 21.50 27.99
CA ASP A 89 -41.70 21.71 26.61
C ASP A 89 -40.64 21.23 25.59
N ASP A 90 -41.11 20.62 24.50
CA ASP A 90 -40.30 20.02 23.44
C ASP A 90 -39.25 21.00 22.86
N GLY A 91 -39.60 22.28 22.75
CA GLY A 91 -38.70 23.32 22.25
C GLY A 91 -37.49 23.51 23.16
N TRP A 92 -37.72 23.56 24.48
CA TRP A 92 -36.63 23.66 25.46
C TRP A 92 -35.79 22.39 25.52
N ALA A 93 -36.42 21.23 25.41
CA ALA A 93 -35.71 19.96 25.33
C ALA A 93 -34.78 19.91 24.11
N ALA A 94 -35.28 20.29 22.94
CA ALA A 94 -34.50 20.35 21.71
C ALA A 94 -33.33 21.36 21.82
N LEU A 95 -33.55 22.54 22.40
CA LEU A 95 -32.51 23.54 22.61
C LEU A 95 -31.38 23.04 23.52
N ILE A 96 -31.69 22.30 24.58
CA ILE A 96 -30.68 21.72 25.47
C ILE A 96 -29.80 20.70 24.75
N ILE A 97 -30.41 19.78 23.99
CA ILE A 97 -29.66 18.78 23.22
C ILE A 97 -28.84 19.45 22.10
N ALA A 98 -29.38 20.49 21.44
CA ALA A 98 -28.65 21.28 20.46
C ALA A 98 -27.44 22.00 21.08
N ALA A 99 -27.60 22.58 22.28
CA ALA A 99 -26.50 23.23 22.99
C ALA A 99 -25.40 22.23 23.37
N LEU A 100 -25.74 21.01 23.79
CA LEU A 100 -24.77 19.94 24.05
C LEU A 100 -23.93 19.62 22.80
N TRP A 101 -24.59 19.47 21.63
CA TRP A 101 -23.88 19.23 20.37
C TRP A 101 -23.04 20.43 19.93
N ALA A 102 -23.50 21.66 20.15
CA ALA A 102 -22.73 22.87 19.85
C ALA A 102 -21.43 22.93 20.67
N VAL A 103 -21.49 22.58 21.96
CA VAL A 103 -20.30 22.50 22.82
C VAL A 103 -19.35 21.41 22.34
N ALA A 104 -19.88 20.21 22.04
CA ALA A 104 -19.07 19.11 21.50
C ALA A 104 -18.37 19.51 20.18
N ALA A 105 -19.08 20.15 19.26
CA ALA A 105 -18.56 20.65 18.00
C ALA A 105 -17.46 21.71 18.22
N ALA A 106 -17.67 22.66 19.13
CA ALA A 106 -16.67 23.69 19.46
C ALA A 106 -15.37 23.07 20.02
N VAL A 107 -15.48 22.06 20.88
CA VAL A 107 -14.30 21.36 21.43
C VAL A 107 -13.56 20.58 20.34
N LEU A 108 -14.29 19.81 19.52
CA LEU A 108 -13.70 19.04 18.42
C LEU A 108 -13.02 19.94 17.39
N TYR A 109 -13.66 21.05 17.02
CA TYR A 109 -13.09 22.04 16.11
C TYR A 109 -11.78 22.61 16.67
N GLN A 110 -11.75 22.99 17.94
CA GLN A 110 -10.53 23.53 18.57
C GLN A 110 -9.40 22.50 18.62
N LYS A 111 -9.69 21.26 19.02
CA LYS A 111 -8.70 20.18 19.05
C LYS A 111 -8.18 19.84 17.65
N GLY A 112 -9.08 19.73 16.67
CA GLY A 112 -8.73 19.47 15.28
C GLY A 112 -7.84 20.58 14.71
N ARG A 113 -8.21 21.84 14.93
CA ARG A 113 -7.42 23.01 14.53
C ARG A 113 -6.03 23.02 15.18
N ALA A 114 -5.94 22.70 16.47
CA ALA A 114 -4.66 22.60 17.18
C ALA A 114 -3.78 21.50 16.60
N LYS A 115 -4.36 20.31 16.33
CA LYS A 115 -3.60 19.20 15.76
C LYS A 115 -3.11 19.49 14.34
N MET A 116 -3.96 20.08 13.49
CA MET A 116 -3.60 20.47 12.13
C MET A 116 -2.40 21.42 12.08
N ARG A 117 -2.23 22.31 13.05
CA ARG A 117 -1.06 23.20 13.15
C ARG A 117 0.25 22.47 13.41
N THR A 118 0.20 21.23 13.88
CA THR A 118 1.39 20.40 14.16
C THR A 118 1.74 19.45 13.03
N VAL A 119 0.88 19.34 12.00
CA VAL A 119 1.13 18.46 10.85
C VAL A 119 2.00 19.22 9.85
N SER A 120 3.25 18.77 9.66
CA SER A 120 4.07 19.20 8.53
C SER A 120 3.81 18.26 7.34
N PRO A 121 3.23 18.74 6.23
CA PRO A 121 2.92 17.90 5.06
C PRO A 121 4.17 17.56 4.23
N LYS A 122 5.31 18.22 4.46
CA LYS A 122 6.56 17.87 3.81
C LYS A 122 7.38 16.96 4.74
N PRO A 123 7.76 15.75 4.30
CA PRO A 123 8.72 14.93 5.03
C PRO A 123 10.11 15.57 4.87
N GLU A 124 10.43 16.51 5.75
CA GLU A 124 11.65 17.34 5.64
C GLU A 124 12.92 16.48 5.58
N HIS A 125 13.01 15.44 6.42
CA HIS A 125 14.13 14.51 6.42
C HIS A 125 14.26 13.75 5.09
N THR A 126 13.18 13.22 4.54
CA THR A 126 13.22 12.49 3.26
C THR A 126 13.62 13.40 2.10
N VAL A 127 13.12 14.63 2.09
CA VAL A 127 13.52 15.63 1.07
C VAL A 127 14.99 16.02 1.24
N GLN A 128 15.51 16.06 2.47
CA GLN A 128 16.90 16.39 2.76
C GLN A 128 17.84 15.28 2.31
N THR A 129 17.55 14.02 2.65
CA THR A 129 18.33 12.85 2.21
C THR A 129 18.35 12.73 0.69
N LEU A 130 17.22 12.92 0.00
CA LEU A 130 17.19 12.90 -1.47
C LEU A 130 18.02 14.03 -2.11
N LYS A 131 18.14 15.18 -1.45
CA LYS A 131 19.01 16.27 -1.91
C LYS A 131 20.48 15.93 -1.72
N GLU A 132 20.84 15.38 -0.56
CA GLU A 132 22.20 14.92 -0.24
C GLU A 132 22.65 13.83 -1.22
N ASP A 133 21.79 12.85 -1.49
CA ASP A 133 22.04 11.78 -2.46
C ASP A 133 22.25 12.34 -3.89
N ALA A 134 21.41 13.31 -4.29
CA ALA A 134 21.53 13.98 -5.58
C ALA A 134 22.79 14.85 -5.68
N GLU A 135 23.24 15.44 -4.56
CA GLU A 135 24.46 16.25 -4.48
C GLU A 135 25.71 15.37 -4.55
N TRP A 136 25.73 14.24 -3.83
CA TRP A 136 26.79 13.24 -3.91
C TRP A 136 26.93 12.68 -5.34
N ALA A 137 25.81 12.40 -6.01
CA ALA A 137 25.83 11.93 -7.40
C ALA A 137 26.36 12.97 -8.41
N ARG A 138 26.25 14.27 -8.10
CA ARG A 138 26.79 15.37 -8.93
C ARG A 138 28.27 15.64 -8.70
N HIS A 139 28.77 15.35 -7.50
CA HIS A 139 30.18 15.52 -7.13
C HIS A 139 30.76 14.23 -6.55
N PRO A 140 30.92 13.17 -7.36
CA PRO A 140 31.63 11.98 -6.93
C PRO A 140 33.08 12.38 -6.66
N THR A 141 33.46 12.41 -5.39
CA THR A 141 34.86 12.56 -4.98
C THR A 141 35.60 11.31 -5.47
N LYS A 142 36.62 11.53 -6.32
CA LYS A 142 37.50 10.48 -6.83
C LYS A 142 38.40 9.92 -5.74
#